data_AF-A0A0T1Q5G3-F1
#
_entry.id   AF-A0A0T1Q5G3-F1
#
_cell.length_a   1.000
_cell.length_b   1.000
_cell.length_c   1.000
_cell.angle_alpha   90.00
_cell.angle_beta   90.00
_cell.angle_gamma   90.00
#
_symmetry.space_group_name_H-M   'P 1'
#
loop_
_entity.id
_entity.type
_entity.pdbx_description
1 polymer ?
#
loop_
_entity_poly.entity_id
_entity_poly.type
_entity_poly.pdbx_seq_one_letter_code
_entity_poly.pdbx_strand_id
1 'polypeptide(L)'
;MSEPTQKYSISMPRDIAEAARARSGPSGLSAYVAAAVARQIERDDLNELIAVAEAEHGPVTDEEVQARREQLRRAREQQGDAKPTGASAT
;
A
#
# COMPACT_ATOMS: atom_id res chain seq x y z
N MET A 1 -4.85 -5.99 22.51
CA MET A 1 -3.96 -6.98 23.15
C MET A 1 -3.37 -7.81 22.02
N SER A 2 -2.09 -7.63 21.68
CA SER A 2 -1.45 -8.47 20.66
C SER A 2 -1.34 -9.89 21.20
N GLU A 3 -1.73 -10.88 20.40
CA GLU A 3 -1.54 -12.29 20.77
C GLU A 3 -0.05 -12.58 21.03
N PRO A 4 0.27 -13.46 21.99
CA PRO A 4 1.65 -13.82 22.28
C PRO A 4 2.31 -14.48 21.06
N THR A 5 3.56 -14.13 20.78
CA THR A 5 4.30 -14.73 19.66
C THR A 5 4.55 -16.21 19.92
N GLN A 6 4.13 -17.06 18.98
CA GLN A 6 4.42 -18.49 18.98
C GLN A 6 5.58 -18.82 18.03
N LYS A 7 6.46 -19.74 18.45
CA LYS A 7 7.56 -20.21 17.61
C LYS A 7 7.07 -21.27 16.63
N TYR A 8 7.24 -20.99 15.33
CA TYR A 8 7.04 -21.94 14.25
C TYR A 8 8.38 -22.28 13.61
N SER A 9 8.59 -23.56 13.24
CA SER A 9 9.80 -24.01 12.54
C SER A 9 9.46 -24.33 11.10
N ILE A 10 10.14 -23.67 10.16
CA ILE A 10 9.97 -23.86 8.72
C ILE A 10 11.33 -24.09 8.06
N SER A 11 11.36 -24.88 6.98
CA SER A 11 12.55 -25.00 6.15
C SER A 11 12.59 -23.85 5.14
N MET A 12 13.76 -23.28 4.92
CA MET A 12 13.96 -22.25 3.90
C MET A 12 15.29 -22.45 3.16
N PRO A 13 15.36 -22.09 1.87
CA PRO A 13 16.62 -22.09 1.14
C PRO A 13 17.67 -21.21 1.83
N ARG A 14 18.91 -21.68 1.87
CA ARG A 14 20.00 -21.03 2.61
C ARG A 14 20.30 -19.64 2.07
N ASP A 15 20.33 -19.49 0.76
CA ASP A 15 20.53 -18.22 0.05
C ASP A 15 19.46 -17.18 0.43
N ILE A 16 18.20 -17.60 0.51
CA ILE A 16 17.10 -16.74 0.94
C ILE A 16 17.24 -16.36 2.43
N ALA A 17 17.63 -17.31 3.29
CA ALA A 17 17.85 -17.05 4.72
C ALA A 17 18.96 -16.02 4.94
N GLU A 18 20.08 -16.18 4.23
CA GLU A 18 21.23 -15.27 4.30
C GLU A 18 20.86 -13.89 3.75
N ALA A 19 20.14 -13.82 2.62
CA ALA A 19 19.66 -12.55 2.06
C ALA A 19 18.70 -11.82 3.01
N ALA A 20 17.76 -12.54 3.64
CA ALA A 20 16.85 -11.98 4.63
C ALA A 20 17.63 -11.50 5.87
N ARG A 21 18.62 -12.28 6.33
CA ARG A 21 19.45 -11.91 7.47
C ARG A 21 20.26 -10.64 7.21
N ALA A 22 20.84 -10.50 6.01
CA ALA A 22 21.56 -9.30 5.60
C ALA A 22 20.66 -8.04 5.59
N ARG A 23 19.36 -8.19 5.32
CA ARG A 23 18.37 -7.10 5.32
C ARG A 23 17.71 -6.84 6.68
N SER A 24 17.81 -7.78 7.61
CA SER A 24 16.97 -7.83 8.82
C SER A 24 17.29 -6.79 9.91
N GLY A 25 18.35 -6.00 9.75
CA GLY A 25 18.69 -4.92 10.67
C GLY A 25 18.83 -5.37 12.14
N PRO A 26 18.69 -4.46 13.11
CA PRO A 26 18.84 -4.77 14.54
C PRO A 26 17.80 -5.76 15.09
N SER A 27 16.62 -5.85 14.45
CA SER A 27 15.50 -6.68 14.90
C SER A 27 15.64 -8.16 14.52
N GLY A 28 16.61 -8.50 13.67
CA GLY A 28 16.95 -9.87 13.32
C GLY A 28 15.96 -10.58 12.37
N LEU A 29 16.35 -11.78 11.96
CA LEU A 29 15.68 -12.53 10.88
C LEU A 29 14.18 -12.76 11.15
N SER A 30 13.80 -13.13 12.38
CA SER A 30 12.40 -13.40 12.73
C SER A 30 11.50 -12.17 12.55
N ALA A 31 11.95 -10.99 12.95
CA ALA A 31 11.19 -9.75 12.77
C ALA A 31 11.05 -9.38 11.29
N TYR A 32 12.14 -9.56 10.52
CA TYR A 32 12.12 -9.34 9.08
C TYR A 32 11.12 -10.27 8.37
N VAL A 33 11.16 -11.56 8.69
CA VAL A 33 10.25 -12.56 8.11
C VAL A 33 8.81 -12.29 8.52
N ALA A 34 8.55 -12.00 9.80
CA ALA A 34 7.20 -11.66 10.26
C ALA A 34 6.62 -10.46 9.52
N ALA A 35 7.41 -9.39 9.36
CA ALA A 35 6.99 -8.21 8.59
C ALA A 35 6.79 -8.51 7.10
N ALA A 36 7.62 -9.37 6.51
CA ALA A 36 7.48 -9.78 5.11
C ALA A 36 6.21 -10.61 4.89
N VAL A 37 5.91 -11.57 5.78
CA VAL A 37 4.72 -12.40 5.73
C VAL A 37 3.46 -11.57 5.95
N ALA A 38 3.46 -10.66 6.94
CA ALA A 38 2.32 -9.77 7.19
C ALA A 38 1.99 -8.92 5.95
N ARG A 39 3.00 -8.34 5.29
CA ARG A 39 2.82 -7.60 4.03
C ARG A 39 2.33 -8.49 2.89
N GLN A 40 2.71 -9.77 2.86
CA GLN A 40 2.25 -10.68 1.82
C GLN A 40 0.76 -11.00 2.02
N ILE A 41 0.35 -11.31 3.26
CA ILE A 41 -1.06 -11.55 3.60
C ILE A 41 -1.90 -10.34 3.24
N GLU A 42 -1.49 -9.13 3.62
CA GLU A 42 -2.21 -7.90 3.27
C GLU A 42 -2.36 -7.73 1.75
N ARG A 43 -1.34 -8.07 0.96
CA ARG A 43 -1.42 -8.02 -0.51
C ARG A 43 -2.34 -9.08 -1.08
N ASP A 44 -2.35 -10.27 -0.50
CA ASP A 44 -3.23 -11.36 -0.91
C ASP A 44 -4.70 -11.00 -0.63
N ASP A 45 -4.98 -10.46 0.56
CA ASP A 45 -6.30 -9.94 0.93
C ASP A 45 -6.76 -8.80 0.00
N LEU A 46 -5.86 -7.86 -0.33
CA LEU A 46 -6.15 -6.78 -1.28
C LEU A 46 -6.45 -7.30 -2.68
N ASN A 47 -5.72 -8.32 -3.15
CA ASN A 47 -5.97 -8.92 -4.45
C ASN A 47 -7.34 -9.60 -4.50
N GLU A 48 -7.77 -10.25 -3.41
CA GLU A 48 -9.10 -10.83 -3.31
C GLU A 48 -10.19 -9.76 -3.42
N LEU A 49 -10.04 -8.63 -2.71
CA LEU A 49 -10.97 -7.51 -2.79
C LEU A 49 -11.03 -6.90 -4.20
N ILE A 50 -9.87 -6.75 -4.86
CA ILE A 50 -9.80 -6.25 -6.24
C ILE A 50 -10.54 -7.21 -7.18
N ALA A 51 -10.32 -8.52 -7.06
CA ALA A 51 -10.96 -9.50 -7.93
C ALA A 51 -12.50 -9.46 -7.81
N VAL A 52 -13.03 -9.28 -6.60
CA VAL A 52 -14.48 -9.11 -6.39
C VAL A 52 -14.98 -7.82 -7.06
N ALA A 53 -14.26 -6.71 -6.89
CA ALA A 53 -14.65 -5.43 -7.48
C ALA A 53 -14.62 -5.46 -9.02
N GLU A 54 -13.61 -6.08 -9.61
CA GLU A 54 -13.48 -6.23 -11.07
C GLU A 54 -14.54 -7.17 -11.65
N ALA A 55 -14.97 -8.20 -10.90
CA ALA A 55 -16.06 -9.06 -11.34
C ALA A 55 -17.41 -8.31 -11.44
N GLU A 56 -17.63 -7.32 -10.57
CA GLU A 56 -18.84 -6.49 -10.57
C GLU A 56 -18.79 -5.33 -11.58
N HIS A 57 -17.64 -4.66 -11.71
CA HIS A 57 -17.52 -3.40 -12.44
C HIS A 57 -16.71 -3.48 -13.74
N GLY A 58 -16.01 -4.59 -13.97
CA GLY A 58 -15.00 -4.73 -15.01
C GLY A 58 -13.60 -4.27 -14.53
N PRO A 59 -12.54 -4.62 -15.28
CA PRO A 59 -11.17 -4.24 -14.95
C PRO A 59 -10.96 -2.73 -15.08
N VAL A 60 -10.13 -2.17 -14.20
CA VAL A 60 -9.76 -0.74 -14.26
C VAL A 60 -8.56 -0.56 -15.19
N THR A 61 -8.75 0.22 -16.26
CA THR A 61 -7.67 0.50 -17.23
C THR A 61 -6.77 1.66 -16.80
N ASP A 62 -5.53 1.65 -17.26
CA ASP A 62 -4.60 2.75 -17.01
C ASP A 62 -5.11 4.07 -17.60
N GLU A 63 -5.76 4.03 -18.77
CA GLU A 63 -6.36 5.21 -19.40
C GLU A 63 -7.43 5.84 -18.52
N GLU A 64 -8.33 5.04 -17.93
CA GLU A 64 -9.37 5.52 -17.01
C GLU A 64 -8.77 6.16 -15.76
N VAL A 65 -7.72 5.55 -15.21
CA VAL A 65 -7.01 6.08 -14.04
C VAL A 65 -6.36 7.42 -14.37
N GLN A 66 -5.69 7.54 -15.51
CA GLN A 66 -5.05 8.81 -15.91
C GLN A 66 -6.08 9.90 -16.19
N ALA A 67 -7.16 9.57 -16.90
CA ALA A 67 -8.26 10.50 -17.14
C ALA A 67 -8.86 11.02 -15.83
N ARG A 68 -9.04 10.13 -14.83
CA ARG A 68 -9.57 10.53 -13.53
C ARG A 68 -8.58 11.36 -12.70
N ARG A 69 -7.29 11.03 -12.74
CA ARG A 69 -6.22 11.83 -12.10
C ARG A 69 -6.15 13.25 -12.68
N GLU A 70 -6.25 13.38 -14.00
CA GLU A 70 -6.27 14.69 -14.68
C GLU A 70 -7.48 15.52 -14.24
N GLN A 71 -8.67 14.91 -14.20
CA GLN A 71 -9.87 15.57 -13.69
C GLN A 71 -9.70 16.06 -12.25
N LEU A 72 -9.14 15.23 -11.37
CA LEU A 72 -8.87 15.60 -9.96
C LEU A 72 -7.85 16.75 -9.85
N ARG A 73 -6.82 16.77 -10.70
CA ARG A 73 -5.83 17.85 -10.72
C ARG A 73 -6.48 19.18 -11.11
N ARG A 74 -7.25 19.19 -12.21
CA ARG A 74 -7.99 20.38 -12.68
C ARG A 74 -8.97 20.91 -11.64
N ALA A 75 -9.70 20.02 -10.97
CA ALA A 75 -10.64 20.41 -9.92
C ALA A 75 -9.93 21.09 -8.73
N ARG A 76 -8.73 20.62 -8.35
CA ARG A 76 -7.91 21.24 -7.29
C ARG A 76 -7.38 22.62 -7.70
N GLU A 77 -6.94 22.78 -8.94
CA GLU A 77 -6.49 24.07 -9.47
C GLU A 77 -7.63 25.10 -9.43
N GLN A 78 -8.83 24.72 -9.88
CA GLN A 78 -10.02 25.58 -9.85
C GLN A 78 -10.49 25.92 -8.43
N GLN A 79 -10.30 25.02 -7.45
CA GLN A 79 -10.57 25.31 -6.05
C GLN A 79 -9.54 26.23 -5.40
N GLY A 80 -8.28 26.18 -5.85
CA GLY A 80 -7.21 27.09 -5.40
C GLY A 80 -7.39 28.52 -5.91
N ASP A 81 -7.85 28.68 -7.15
CA ASP A 81 -8.18 29.99 -7.75
C ASP A 81 -9.44 30.63 -7.15
N ALA A 82 -10.33 29.85 -6.55
CA ALA A 82 -11.61 30.32 -6.00
C ALA A 82 -11.53 30.90 -4.57
N LYS A 83 -10.33 31.10 -3.98
CA LYS A 83 -10.21 31.78 -2.68
C LYS A 83 -10.33 33.31 -2.89
N PRO A 84 -11.44 33.95 -2.49
CA PRO A 84 -11.69 35.34 -2.86
C PRO A 84 -10.96 36.32 -1.93
N THR A 85 -10.28 37.25 -2.59
CA THR A 85 -10.06 38.65 -2.25
C THR A 85 -10.98 39.17 -1.16
N GLY A 86 -10.43 39.40 0.03
CA GLY A 86 -11.17 39.93 1.17
C GLY A 86 -10.25 40.61 2.17
N ALA A 87 -9.45 41.58 1.73
CA ALA A 87 -8.83 42.58 2.60
C ALA A 87 -8.27 43.74 1.77
N SER A 88 -9.05 44.82 1.64
CA SER A 88 -8.60 46.21 1.81
C SER A 88 -9.69 47.14 1.25
N ALA A 89 -10.52 47.64 2.16
CA ALA A 89 -11.23 48.89 1.95
C ALA A 89 -11.24 49.62 3.31
N THR A 90 -10.35 50.61 3.37
CA THR A 90 -10.41 51.87 4.12
C THR A 90 -10.47 51.85 5.65
#